data_AF-A0A8H5WZY6-F1
#
_entry.id   AF-A0A8H5WZY6-F1
#
_cell.length_a   1.000
_cell.length_b   1.000
_cell.length_c   1.000
_cell.angle_alpha   90.00
_cell.angle_beta   90.00
_cell.angle_gamma   90.00
#
_symmetry.space_group_name_H-M   'P 1'
#
loop_
_entity.id
_entity.type
_entity.pdbx_description
1 polymer ?
#
loop_
_entity_poly.entity_id
_entity_poly.type
_entity_poly.pdbx_seq_one_letter_code
_entity_poly.pdbx_strand_id
1 'polypeptide(L)'
;MRHTISKGKVNYWPNRYGHQPAATVQEGAYVDYQQKIAGIKQRALSKKFKDHFSQAQLFYNSLSEIEKAHVQAAFSFELDHCDEAIVYERLTERLGVVDGELANTIAEMVGGKKPIDAKPNPGKKAKNLSQLDFLPETPTIKSRRIAIIIADGYDPIAFNAVYGAIKAQSALPFVIGPRRSAIFSANEDSSSSKGIVPDHHLEGQRSTMFDAIFVPGGEKSIQTLSKNGRALHYIREAFGHLKAIGGTGEAVDLINKAIQLPEVSLSETDGSGVVDSYGVVTLKNASPDSLKEIVTVASDAKGFLEKFVYNISQHRNWQRELDGLSTMVAY
;
A
#
# COMPACT_ATOMS: atom_id res chain seq x y z
N MET A 1 -43.44 16.50 12.21
CA MET A 1 -44.32 16.03 11.12
C MET A 1 -44.68 14.55 11.35
N ARG A 2 -45.84 14.25 11.96
CA ARG A 2 -46.29 12.86 12.19
C ARG A 2 -47.08 12.38 10.96
N HIS A 3 -46.50 11.47 10.18
CA HIS A 3 -47.11 10.99 8.92
C HIS A 3 -48.02 9.77 9.12
N THR A 4 -47.70 8.88 10.08
CA THR A 4 -48.49 7.68 10.33
C THR A 4 -49.79 8.01 11.05
N ILE A 5 -50.93 7.73 10.40
CA ILE A 5 -52.27 7.81 11.00
C ILE A 5 -52.64 6.44 11.55
N SER A 6 -52.62 6.29 12.87
CA SER A 6 -53.01 5.06 13.57
C SER A 6 -54.49 5.14 13.95
N LYS A 7 -55.35 4.34 13.30
CA LYS A 7 -56.78 4.27 13.64
C LYS A 7 -56.95 3.61 15.02
N GLY A 8 -57.77 4.21 15.89
CA GLY A 8 -58.08 3.63 17.20
C GLY A 8 -58.68 4.66 18.15
N LYS A 9 -59.32 4.17 19.22
CA LYS A 9 -59.88 5.02 20.31
C LYS A 9 -58.95 5.09 21.53
N VAL A 10 -57.82 4.38 21.51
CA VAL A 10 -56.85 4.24 22.60
C VAL A 10 -55.43 4.21 22.03
N ASN A 11 -54.46 4.71 22.79
CA ASN A 11 -53.05 4.81 22.41
C ASN A 11 -52.10 4.48 23.58
N TYR A 12 -52.55 3.64 24.52
CA TYR A 12 -51.83 3.28 25.74
C TYR A 12 -52.01 1.80 26.10
N TRP A 13 -51.11 1.29 26.95
CA TRP A 13 -51.12 -0.08 27.48
C TRP A 13 -50.89 -0.07 29.01
N PRO A 14 -51.57 -0.92 29.79
CA PRO A 14 -52.68 -1.81 29.41
C PRO A 14 -53.98 -1.01 29.09
N ASN A 15 -54.86 -1.56 28.24
CA ASN A 15 -56.15 -0.95 27.89
C ASN A 15 -57.30 -1.97 27.92
N ARG A 16 -58.55 -1.49 28.09
CA ARG A 16 -59.76 -2.32 28.22
C ARG A 16 -60.07 -3.24 27.03
N TYR A 17 -59.43 -3.02 25.88
CA TYR A 17 -59.63 -3.80 24.66
C TYR A 17 -58.58 -4.89 24.46
N GLY A 18 -57.52 -4.93 25.27
CA GLY A 18 -56.41 -5.88 25.09
C GLY A 18 -55.64 -5.68 23.77
N HIS A 19 -55.79 -4.54 23.10
CA HIS A 19 -55.10 -4.26 21.84
C HIS A 19 -53.61 -3.99 22.05
N GLN A 20 -52.77 -4.55 21.17
CA GLN A 20 -51.30 -4.42 21.16
C GLN A 20 -50.65 -4.93 22.47
N PRO A 21 -50.87 -6.20 22.87
CA PRO A 21 -50.16 -6.77 24.01
C PRO A 21 -48.66 -6.88 23.72
N ALA A 22 -47.85 -6.88 24.77
CA ALA A 22 -46.45 -7.24 24.64
C ALA A 22 -46.33 -8.70 24.17
N ALA A 23 -45.37 -8.97 23.29
CA ALA A 23 -45.04 -10.32 22.87
C ALA A 23 -44.44 -11.12 24.05
N THR A 24 -44.66 -12.43 24.03
CA THR A 24 -43.98 -13.40 24.90
C THR A 24 -42.59 -13.75 24.38
N VAL A 25 -41.77 -14.39 25.21
CA VAL A 25 -40.45 -14.90 24.78
C VAL A 25 -40.60 -15.88 23.62
N GLN A 26 -41.62 -16.73 23.65
CA GLN A 26 -41.93 -17.70 22.60
C GLN A 26 -42.32 -17.03 21.27
N GLU A 27 -42.83 -15.81 21.33
CA GLU A 27 -43.17 -14.99 20.17
C GLU A 27 -42.02 -14.10 19.70
N GLY A 28 -40.82 -14.22 20.30
CA GLY A 28 -39.63 -13.49 19.91
C GLY A 28 -39.43 -12.14 20.62
N ALA A 29 -40.05 -11.94 21.79
CA ALA A 29 -39.81 -10.75 22.59
C ALA A 29 -38.34 -10.60 23.01
N TYR A 30 -37.89 -9.34 23.11
CA TYR A 30 -36.60 -9.03 23.71
C TYR A 30 -36.59 -9.45 25.18
N VAL A 31 -35.52 -10.13 25.61
CA VAL A 31 -35.34 -10.58 26.99
C VAL A 31 -34.12 -9.91 27.58
N ASP A 32 -34.33 -9.12 28.63
CA ASP A 32 -33.24 -8.62 29.45
C ASP A 32 -32.55 -9.79 30.16
N TYR A 33 -31.26 -10.00 29.86
CA TYR A 33 -30.45 -10.94 30.63
C TYR A 33 -30.42 -10.48 32.09
N GLN A 34 -30.80 -11.36 33.02
CA GLN A 34 -30.86 -11.07 34.46
C GLN A 34 -29.46 -10.98 35.08
N GLN A 35 -28.66 -10.02 34.60
CA GLN A 35 -27.32 -9.77 35.06
C GLN A 35 -27.35 -9.34 36.53
N LYS A 36 -26.56 -10.02 37.37
CA LYS A 36 -26.38 -9.62 38.77
C LYS A 36 -25.60 -8.31 38.83
N ILE A 37 -26.16 -7.30 39.48
CA ILE A 37 -25.52 -6.01 39.71
C ILE A 37 -25.31 -5.85 41.22
N ALA A 38 -24.06 -5.66 41.63
CA ALA A 38 -23.68 -5.37 43.00
C ALA A 38 -22.63 -4.25 43.02
N GLY A 39 -22.86 -3.21 43.81
CA GLY A 39 -21.98 -2.05 43.88
C GLY A 39 -22.62 -0.86 44.58
N ILE A 40 -21.98 0.31 44.45
CA ILE A 40 -22.45 1.58 44.99
C ILE A 40 -22.68 2.59 43.86
N LYS A 41 -23.55 3.58 44.08
CA LYS A 41 -23.76 4.68 43.14
C LYS A 41 -22.60 5.67 43.22
N GLN A 42 -21.64 5.57 42.31
CA GLN A 42 -20.46 6.43 42.28
C GLN A 42 -20.01 6.73 40.84
N ARG A 43 -19.35 7.88 40.64
CA ARG A 43 -18.60 8.18 39.42
C ARG A 43 -17.17 7.66 39.56
N ALA A 44 -16.94 6.39 39.24
CA ALA A 44 -15.62 5.76 39.32
C ALA A 44 -15.46 4.63 38.29
N LEU A 45 -14.21 4.30 37.96
CA LEU A 45 -13.85 3.12 37.18
C LEU A 45 -13.26 2.05 38.10
N SER A 46 -13.42 0.78 37.71
CA SER A 46 -12.87 -0.34 38.49
C SER A 46 -11.34 -0.37 38.42
N LYS A 47 -10.70 -1.07 39.36
CA LYS A 47 -9.23 -1.12 39.47
C LYS A 47 -8.54 -1.58 38.18
N LYS A 48 -9.15 -2.50 37.41
CA LYS A 48 -8.57 -3.01 36.15
C LYS A 48 -8.42 -1.93 35.08
N PHE A 49 -9.24 -0.87 35.11
CA PHE A 49 -9.14 0.24 34.16
C PHE A 49 -7.90 1.12 34.39
N LYS A 50 -7.19 0.98 35.52
CA LYS A 50 -6.00 1.80 35.83
C LYS A 50 -4.73 1.36 35.08
N ASP A 51 -4.79 0.26 34.33
CA ASP A 51 -3.69 -0.12 33.43
C ASP A 51 -3.90 0.53 32.07
N HIS A 52 -3.02 1.48 31.74
CA HIS A 52 -3.10 2.26 30.51
C HIS A 52 -1.92 1.99 29.56
N PHE A 53 -1.04 1.03 29.88
CA PHE A 53 0.26 0.92 29.20
C PHE A 53 0.55 -0.48 28.65
N SER A 54 0.08 -1.54 29.32
CA SER A 54 0.48 -2.91 28.96
C SER A 54 0.11 -3.29 27.52
N GLN A 55 -1.04 -2.84 27.03
CA GLN A 55 -1.47 -3.11 25.67
C GLN A 55 -0.74 -2.26 24.62
N ALA A 56 -0.32 -1.04 24.96
CA ALA A 56 0.51 -0.22 24.06
C ALA A 56 1.88 -0.85 23.86
N GLN A 57 2.49 -1.37 24.94
CA GLN A 57 3.73 -2.15 24.88
C GLN A 57 3.54 -3.42 24.04
N LEU A 58 2.48 -4.20 24.32
CA LEU A 58 2.15 -5.43 23.58
C LEU A 58 2.00 -5.17 22.08
N PHE A 59 1.28 -4.09 21.72
CA PHE A 59 1.08 -3.69 20.33
C PHE A 59 2.41 -3.37 19.64
N TYR A 60 3.20 -2.44 20.20
CA TYR A 60 4.48 -2.05 19.59
C TYR A 60 5.45 -3.24 19.47
N ASN A 61 5.49 -4.12 20.47
CA ASN A 61 6.32 -5.32 20.43
C ASN A 61 5.91 -6.30 19.32
N SER A 62 4.62 -6.36 19.00
CA SER A 62 4.05 -7.23 17.97
C SER A 62 4.27 -6.75 16.55
N LEU A 63 4.64 -5.49 16.35
CA LEU A 63 4.92 -4.94 15.02
C LEU A 63 6.20 -5.55 14.41
N SER A 64 6.18 -5.74 13.10
CA SER A 64 7.37 -6.03 12.30
C SER A 64 8.34 -4.84 12.29
N GLU A 65 9.57 -5.06 11.81
CA GLU A 65 10.59 -4.00 11.76
C GLU A 65 10.15 -2.81 10.90
N ILE A 66 9.54 -3.08 9.74
CA ILE A 66 9.03 -2.02 8.86
C ILE A 66 7.86 -1.25 9.50
N GLU A 67 6.95 -1.94 10.19
CA GLU A 67 5.84 -1.26 10.88
C GLU A 67 6.33 -0.42 12.06
N LYS A 68 7.39 -0.86 12.76
CA LYS A 68 8.04 -0.04 13.80
C LYS A 68 8.71 1.18 13.20
N ALA A 69 9.40 1.04 12.06
CA ALA A 69 9.99 2.17 11.35
C ALA A 69 8.91 3.18 10.92
N HIS A 70 7.75 2.71 10.43
CA HIS A 70 6.61 3.58 10.08
C HIS A 70 5.99 4.25 11.32
N VAL A 71 5.88 3.55 12.45
CA VAL A 71 5.45 4.18 13.72
C VAL A 71 6.44 5.25 14.15
N GLN A 72 7.74 5.01 14.00
CA GLN A 72 8.77 6.00 14.32
C GLN A 72 8.67 7.24 13.40
N ALA A 73 8.53 7.02 12.10
CA ALA A 73 8.34 8.09 11.13
C ALA A 73 7.07 8.89 11.42
N ALA A 74 5.97 8.22 11.77
CA ALA A 74 4.71 8.88 12.11
C ALA A 74 4.83 9.74 13.37
N PHE A 75 5.41 9.24 14.47
CA PHE A 75 5.62 10.07 15.66
C PHE A 75 6.55 11.25 15.38
N SER A 76 7.61 11.03 14.59
CA SER A 76 8.54 12.12 14.22
C SER A 76 7.82 13.19 13.40
N PHE A 77 7.03 12.80 12.40
CA PHE A 77 6.24 13.72 11.58
C PHE A 77 5.20 14.48 12.39
N GLU A 78 4.37 13.79 13.18
CA GLU A 78 3.29 14.45 13.94
C GLU A 78 3.83 15.42 15.01
N LEU A 79 4.94 15.07 15.66
CA LEU A 79 5.55 15.93 16.68
C LEU A 79 6.39 17.07 16.09
N ASP A 80 6.95 16.91 14.89
CA ASP A 80 7.56 18.02 14.12
C ASP A 80 6.55 19.15 13.83
N HIS A 81 5.27 18.79 13.66
CA HIS A 81 4.18 19.76 13.46
C HIS A 81 3.60 20.32 14.77
N CYS A 82 4.23 20.06 15.93
CA CYS A 82 3.83 20.64 17.20
C CYS A 82 4.71 21.84 17.56
N ASP A 83 4.19 23.06 17.38
CA ASP A 83 4.95 24.30 17.63
C ASP A 83 5.39 24.48 19.10
N GLU A 84 4.57 24.03 20.05
CA GLU A 84 4.82 24.21 21.47
C GLU A 84 5.75 23.12 22.02
N ALA A 85 6.95 23.51 22.48
CA ALA A 85 7.95 22.59 23.01
C ALA A 85 7.45 21.66 24.12
N ILE A 86 6.60 22.19 25.00
CA ILE A 86 6.02 21.40 26.09
C ILE A 86 5.22 20.19 25.58
N VAL A 87 4.65 20.25 24.37
CA VAL A 87 3.88 19.16 23.79
C VAL A 87 4.79 18.02 23.39
N TYR A 88 5.75 18.25 22.49
CA TYR A 88 6.63 17.18 22.02
C TYR A 88 7.56 16.66 23.13
N GLU A 89 8.00 17.51 24.08
CA GLU A 89 8.77 17.05 25.24
C GLU A 89 7.99 16.08 26.14
N ARG A 90 6.71 16.36 26.39
CA ARG A 90 5.86 15.50 27.22
C ARG A 90 5.48 14.21 26.50
N LEU A 91 5.32 14.26 25.19
CA LEU A 91 5.02 13.09 24.39
C LEU A 91 6.24 12.18 24.27
N THR A 92 7.45 12.70 24.05
CA THR A 92 8.66 11.87 24.03
C THR A 92 8.93 11.24 25.40
N GLU A 93 8.71 11.96 26.50
CA GLU A 93 8.75 11.39 27.85
C GLU A 93 7.70 10.28 28.02
N ARG A 94 6.47 10.50 27.53
CA ARG A 94 5.39 9.50 27.58
C ARG A 94 5.75 8.24 26.80
N LEU A 95 6.40 8.34 25.64
CA LEU A 95 6.81 7.17 24.85
C LEU A 95 7.74 6.25 25.64
N GLY A 96 8.49 6.77 26.62
CA GLY A 96 9.32 5.96 27.51
C GLY A 96 8.53 4.96 28.37
N VAL A 97 7.20 5.07 28.46
CA VAL A 97 6.37 4.03 29.10
C VAL A 97 6.01 2.88 28.15
N VAL A 98 6.14 3.09 26.85
CA VAL A 98 5.87 2.11 25.79
C VAL A 98 7.16 1.38 25.45
N ASP A 99 8.17 2.12 25.00
CA ASP A 99 9.45 1.57 24.61
C ASP A 99 10.55 2.64 24.70
N GLY A 100 11.66 2.32 25.38
CA GLY A 100 12.71 3.29 25.65
C GLY A 100 13.52 3.67 24.41
N GLU A 101 13.74 2.72 23.50
CA GLU A 101 14.47 2.97 22.26
C GLU A 101 13.64 3.84 21.32
N LEU A 102 12.35 3.49 21.13
CA LEU A 102 11.40 4.35 20.42
C LEU A 102 11.44 5.78 20.94
N ALA A 103 11.30 5.98 22.26
CA ALA A 103 11.28 7.30 22.85
C ALA A 103 12.56 8.10 22.61
N ASN A 104 13.72 7.44 22.68
CA ASN A 104 15.02 8.07 22.41
C ASN A 104 15.14 8.51 20.96
N THR A 105 14.79 7.64 20.00
CA THR A 105 14.83 7.95 18.58
C THR A 105 13.92 9.14 18.24
N ILE A 106 12.68 9.16 18.75
CA ILE A 106 11.77 10.29 18.50
C ILE A 106 12.27 11.56 19.15
N ALA A 107 12.79 11.50 20.38
CA ALA A 107 13.36 12.67 21.06
C ALA A 107 14.51 13.30 20.26
N GLU A 108 15.38 12.49 19.66
CA GLU A 108 16.46 12.97 18.78
C GLU A 108 15.92 13.62 17.50
N MET A 109 14.88 13.04 16.89
CA MET A 109 14.28 13.55 15.65
C MET A 109 13.59 14.90 15.80
N VAL A 110 12.87 15.13 16.91
CA VAL A 110 12.01 16.32 17.07
C VAL A 110 12.51 17.32 18.12
N GLY A 111 13.71 17.09 18.68
CA GLY A 111 14.29 17.95 19.72
C GLY A 111 13.64 17.80 21.10
N GLY A 112 12.98 16.66 21.36
CA GLY A 112 12.31 16.38 22.62
C GLY A 112 13.24 15.91 23.75
N LYS A 113 12.67 15.66 24.92
CA LYS A 113 13.39 15.12 26.09
C LYS A 113 13.44 13.60 26.03
N LYS A 114 14.65 13.05 26.16
CA LYS A 114 14.85 11.62 26.36
C LYS A 114 14.30 11.19 27.73
N PRO A 115 13.62 10.05 27.86
CA PRO A 115 13.11 9.58 29.14
C PRO A 115 14.25 9.23 30.10
N ILE A 116 14.20 9.74 31.33
CA ILE A 116 15.18 9.44 32.39
C ILE A 116 14.89 8.07 33.01
N ASP A 117 13.61 7.78 33.27
CA ASP A 117 13.14 6.54 33.91
C ASP A 117 12.11 5.83 33.00
N ALA A 118 12.58 5.26 31.89
CA ALA A 118 11.71 4.47 31.02
C ALA A 118 11.11 3.28 31.79
N LYS A 119 9.80 3.06 31.63
CA LYS A 119 9.11 1.95 32.30
C LYS A 119 9.55 0.64 31.66
N PRO A 120 9.83 -0.43 32.44
CA PRO A 120 10.17 -1.73 31.88
C PRO A 120 9.10 -2.21 30.88
N ASN A 121 9.53 -2.52 29.66
CA ASN A 121 8.74 -3.21 28.64
C ASN A 121 9.11 -4.70 28.69
N PRO A 122 8.19 -5.61 29.08
CA PRO A 122 8.50 -7.03 29.23
C PRO A 122 8.70 -7.78 27.89
N GLY A 123 8.61 -7.09 26.74
CA GLY A 123 8.85 -7.67 25.42
C GLY A 123 7.79 -8.67 24.95
N LYS A 124 6.64 -8.75 25.65
CA LYS A 124 5.54 -9.65 25.27
C LYS A 124 4.97 -9.24 23.92
N LYS A 125 4.66 -10.25 23.10
CA LYS A 125 3.99 -10.12 21.80
C LYS A 125 2.69 -10.91 21.77
N ALA A 126 1.75 -10.48 20.95
CA ALA A 126 0.56 -11.21 20.55
C ALA A 126 0.49 -11.36 19.02
N LYS A 127 -0.17 -12.42 18.57
CA LYS A 127 -0.47 -12.65 17.15
C LYS A 127 -1.68 -11.81 16.72
N ASN A 128 -1.84 -11.62 15.41
CA ASN A 128 -2.96 -10.94 14.77
C ASN A 128 -3.03 -9.45 15.17
N LEU A 129 -1.85 -8.83 15.30
CA LEU A 129 -1.70 -7.39 15.56
C LEU A 129 -0.91 -6.69 14.47
N SER A 130 0.15 -7.33 13.96
CA SER A 130 0.85 -6.85 12.78
C SER A 130 -0.07 -6.97 11.56
N GLN A 131 -0.03 -5.99 10.67
CA GLN A 131 -0.71 -6.09 9.37
C GLN A 131 -0.18 -7.24 8.53
N LEU A 132 1.09 -7.63 8.73
CA LEU A 132 1.70 -8.77 8.04
C LEU A 132 1.13 -10.12 8.51
N ASP A 133 0.41 -10.17 9.63
CA ASP A 133 -0.35 -11.36 10.04
C ASP A 133 -1.61 -11.58 9.17
N PHE A 134 -2.01 -10.58 8.37
CA PHE A 134 -3.26 -10.57 7.57
C PHE A 134 -3.00 -10.48 6.07
N LEU A 135 -1.83 -10.94 5.61
CA LEU A 135 -1.58 -11.08 4.17
C LEU A 135 -2.61 -12.06 3.55
N PRO A 136 -3.00 -11.87 2.28
CA PRO A 136 -3.89 -12.79 1.60
C PRO A 136 -3.36 -14.22 1.65
N GLU A 137 -4.21 -15.20 1.99
CA GLU A 137 -3.84 -16.62 2.04
C GLU A 137 -3.28 -17.11 0.69
N THR A 138 -3.86 -16.63 -0.41
CA THR A 138 -3.38 -16.87 -1.77
C THR A 138 -2.90 -15.55 -2.37
N PRO A 139 -1.64 -15.48 -2.86
CA PRO A 139 -1.12 -14.31 -3.55
C PRO A 139 -2.05 -13.86 -4.69
N THR A 140 -2.43 -12.59 -4.70
CA THR A 140 -3.36 -12.06 -5.70
C THR A 140 -3.09 -10.59 -6.02
N ILE A 141 -3.40 -10.20 -7.26
CA ILE A 141 -3.36 -8.80 -7.71
C ILE A 141 -4.74 -8.29 -8.11
N LYS A 142 -5.81 -9.03 -7.80
CA LYS A 142 -7.18 -8.63 -8.14
C LYS A 142 -7.46 -7.20 -7.65
N SER A 143 -8.07 -6.38 -8.50
CA SER A 143 -8.36 -4.95 -8.30
C SER A 143 -7.17 -3.98 -8.26
N ARG A 144 -5.92 -4.46 -8.23
CA ARG A 144 -4.72 -3.61 -8.28
C ARG A 144 -4.71 -2.83 -9.59
N ARG A 145 -4.24 -1.58 -9.54
CA ARG A 145 -4.09 -0.70 -10.71
C ARG A 145 -2.63 -0.66 -11.14
N ILE A 146 -2.34 -0.96 -12.39
CA ILE A 146 -0.98 -1.00 -12.92
C ILE A 146 -0.86 -0.01 -14.06
N ALA A 147 0.04 0.97 -13.92
CA ALA A 147 0.33 1.92 -14.97
C ALA A 147 1.27 1.28 -16.00
N ILE A 148 0.91 1.36 -17.29
CA ILE A 148 1.75 0.96 -18.42
C ILE A 148 2.16 2.23 -19.15
N ILE A 149 3.43 2.61 -19.02
CA ILE A 149 3.93 3.91 -19.50
C ILE A 149 4.53 3.74 -20.89
N ILE A 150 3.96 4.38 -21.90
CA ILE A 150 4.37 4.27 -23.31
C ILE A 150 4.60 5.63 -23.96
N ALA A 151 5.46 5.69 -24.97
CA ALA A 151 5.55 6.78 -25.93
C ALA A 151 5.59 6.20 -27.36
N ASP A 152 5.62 7.06 -28.39
CA ASP A 152 5.66 6.57 -29.78
C ASP A 152 6.88 5.69 -30.03
N GLY A 153 6.66 4.56 -30.70
CA GLY A 153 7.67 3.54 -30.96
C GLY A 153 7.90 2.58 -29.79
N TYR A 154 6.89 2.38 -28.93
CA TYR A 154 6.94 1.35 -27.88
C TYR A 154 6.88 -0.06 -28.48
N ASP A 155 7.45 -1.05 -27.78
CA ASP A 155 7.36 -2.46 -28.16
C ASP A 155 5.93 -3.00 -27.99
N PRO A 156 5.21 -3.34 -29.08
CA PRO A 156 3.86 -3.86 -28.99
C PRO A 156 3.80 -5.27 -28.38
N ILE A 157 4.88 -6.06 -28.45
CA ILE A 157 4.89 -7.44 -27.97
C ILE A 157 4.87 -7.44 -26.45
N ALA A 158 5.81 -6.75 -25.80
CA ALA A 158 5.82 -6.63 -24.34
C ALA A 158 4.59 -5.90 -23.79
N PHE A 159 4.14 -4.85 -24.48
CA PHE A 159 2.91 -4.14 -24.10
C PHE A 159 1.71 -5.09 -24.05
N ASN A 160 1.44 -5.83 -25.13
CA ASN A 160 0.27 -6.69 -25.22
C ASN A 160 0.35 -7.86 -24.23
N ALA A 161 1.54 -8.43 -24.03
CA ALA A 161 1.75 -9.51 -23.07
C ALA A 161 1.41 -9.07 -21.64
N VAL A 162 1.98 -7.93 -21.19
CA VAL A 162 1.73 -7.41 -19.83
C VAL A 162 0.28 -6.93 -19.67
N TYR A 163 -0.26 -6.22 -20.66
CA TYR A 163 -1.66 -5.77 -20.63
C TYR A 163 -2.64 -6.94 -20.52
N GLY A 164 -2.42 -8.01 -21.30
CA GLY A 164 -3.21 -9.23 -21.26
C GLY A 164 -3.08 -9.97 -19.93
N ALA A 165 -1.86 -10.14 -19.42
CA ALA A 165 -1.58 -10.80 -18.15
C ALA A 165 -2.26 -10.10 -16.97
N ILE A 166 -2.18 -8.77 -16.90
CA ILE A 166 -2.83 -7.95 -15.87
C ILE A 166 -4.35 -8.18 -15.89
N LYS A 167 -4.97 -8.13 -17.08
CA LYS A 167 -6.42 -8.38 -17.20
C LYS A 167 -6.81 -9.80 -16.81
N ALA A 168 -6.03 -10.79 -17.22
CA ALA A 168 -6.29 -12.20 -16.87
C ALA A 168 -6.30 -12.43 -15.35
N GLN A 169 -5.49 -11.66 -14.60
CA GLN A 169 -5.43 -11.70 -13.14
C GLN A 169 -6.45 -10.78 -12.43
N SER A 170 -7.45 -10.27 -13.17
CA SER A 170 -8.47 -9.34 -12.65
C SER A 170 -7.91 -8.05 -12.04
N ALA A 171 -6.73 -7.63 -12.50
CA ALA A 171 -6.14 -6.33 -12.22
C ALA A 171 -6.48 -5.34 -13.36
N LEU A 172 -6.25 -4.05 -13.10
CA LEU A 172 -6.67 -2.96 -13.96
C LEU A 172 -5.44 -2.32 -14.64
N PRO A 173 -5.19 -2.58 -15.94
CA PRO A 173 -4.13 -1.89 -16.66
C PRO A 173 -4.59 -0.47 -17.04
N PHE A 174 -3.76 0.52 -16.77
CA PHE A 174 -3.97 1.91 -17.18
C PHE A 174 -2.81 2.36 -18.07
N VAL A 175 -3.10 2.75 -19.30
CA VAL A 175 -2.10 3.21 -20.25
C VAL A 175 -1.82 4.68 -20.01
N ILE A 176 -0.55 5.02 -19.76
CA ILE A 176 -0.09 6.39 -19.51
C ILE A 176 0.89 6.79 -20.61
N GLY A 177 0.69 7.94 -21.25
CA GLY A 177 1.60 8.41 -22.31
C GLY A 177 1.89 9.91 -22.27
N PRO A 178 2.79 10.43 -23.12
CA PRO A 178 3.07 11.87 -23.19
C PRO A 178 1.85 12.73 -23.52
N ARG A 179 0.83 12.14 -24.15
CA ARG A 179 -0.39 12.79 -24.63
C ARG A 179 -1.56 11.82 -24.57
N ARG A 180 -2.79 12.35 -24.49
CA ARG A 180 -4.05 11.57 -24.50
C ARG A 180 -4.66 11.47 -25.89
N SER A 181 -3.78 11.30 -26.88
CA SER A 181 -4.11 11.03 -28.28
C SER A 181 -3.33 9.79 -28.73
N ALA A 182 -3.64 9.23 -29.90
CA ALA A 182 -3.12 7.94 -30.37
C ALA A 182 -1.58 7.84 -30.35
N ILE A 183 -1.03 6.97 -29.52
CA ILE A 183 0.39 6.60 -29.46
C ILE A 183 0.59 5.37 -30.36
N PHE A 184 1.64 5.38 -31.17
CA PHE A 184 1.90 4.31 -32.14
C PHE A 184 3.02 3.39 -31.65
N SER A 185 2.88 2.09 -31.93
CA SER A 185 3.90 1.09 -31.60
C SER A 185 5.10 1.21 -32.55
N ALA A 186 6.17 0.46 -32.27
CA ALA A 186 7.29 0.35 -33.19
C ALA A 186 6.82 -0.11 -34.57
N ASN A 187 7.29 0.58 -35.62
CA ASN A 187 6.92 0.36 -37.03
C ASN A 187 5.47 0.70 -37.40
N GLU A 188 4.72 1.39 -36.53
CA GLU A 188 3.40 1.93 -36.83
C GLU A 188 3.38 3.46 -36.82
N ASP A 189 2.43 4.05 -37.55
CA ASP A 189 2.11 5.47 -37.54
C ASP A 189 0.62 5.70 -37.86
N SER A 190 0.22 6.98 -37.99
CA SER A 190 -1.17 7.36 -38.28
C SER A 190 -1.68 6.90 -39.65
N SER A 191 -0.79 6.50 -40.56
CA SER A 191 -1.14 5.95 -41.87
C SER A 191 -1.33 4.44 -41.83
N SER A 192 -0.66 3.72 -40.92
CA SER A 192 -0.70 2.26 -40.84
C SER A 192 -1.58 1.71 -39.71
N SER A 193 -1.91 2.52 -38.70
CA SER A 193 -2.64 2.08 -37.50
C SER A 193 -3.51 3.19 -36.90
N LYS A 194 -4.49 2.82 -36.07
CA LYS A 194 -5.23 3.78 -35.24
C LYS A 194 -4.48 4.18 -33.96
N GLY A 195 -3.40 3.46 -33.63
CA GLY A 195 -2.66 3.61 -32.38
C GLY A 195 -3.50 3.28 -31.15
N ILE A 196 -2.89 3.43 -29.98
CA ILE A 196 -3.55 3.31 -28.68
C ILE A 196 -3.74 4.70 -28.09
N VAL A 197 -4.96 5.06 -27.71
CA VAL A 197 -5.22 6.28 -26.94
C VAL A 197 -4.98 5.97 -25.46
N PRO A 198 -3.98 6.58 -24.80
CA PRO A 198 -3.74 6.36 -23.38
C PRO A 198 -4.95 6.76 -22.53
N ASP A 199 -5.18 6.05 -21.42
CA ASP A 199 -6.22 6.39 -20.46
C ASP A 199 -5.98 7.78 -19.87
N HIS A 200 -4.72 8.14 -19.61
CA HIS A 200 -4.30 9.45 -19.16
C HIS A 200 -2.95 9.84 -19.78
N HIS A 201 -2.67 11.14 -19.88
CA HIS A 201 -1.33 11.61 -20.17
C HIS A 201 -0.50 11.76 -18.89
N LEU A 202 0.83 11.77 -19.02
CA LEU A 202 1.81 11.81 -17.91
C LEU A 202 1.55 12.93 -16.90
N GLU A 203 1.13 14.11 -17.35
CA GLU A 203 0.82 15.22 -16.42
C GLU A 203 -0.52 15.07 -15.68
N GLY A 204 -1.46 14.28 -16.20
CA GLY A 204 -2.81 14.17 -15.63
C GLY A 204 -2.91 13.24 -14.43
N GLN A 205 -1.94 12.35 -14.24
CA GLN A 205 -1.88 11.41 -13.12
C GLN A 205 -0.45 11.27 -12.59
N ARG A 206 -0.28 10.60 -11.45
CA ARG A 206 1.01 10.33 -10.81
C ARG A 206 1.12 8.86 -10.43
N SER A 207 2.33 8.39 -10.12
CA SER A 207 2.52 7.00 -9.74
C SER A 207 1.72 6.66 -8.48
N THR A 208 1.46 7.65 -7.60
CA THR A 208 0.64 7.55 -6.38
C THR A 208 -0.75 6.95 -6.60
N MET A 209 -1.32 7.07 -7.80
CA MET A 209 -2.66 6.54 -8.14
C MET A 209 -2.67 5.05 -8.51
N PHE A 210 -1.50 4.41 -8.59
CA PHE A 210 -1.31 3.03 -9.03
C PHE A 210 -0.57 2.19 -7.98
N ASP A 211 -0.75 0.89 -8.02
CA ASP A 211 -0.07 -0.07 -7.17
C ASP A 211 1.31 -0.47 -7.71
N ALA A 212 1.50 -0.40 -9.04
CA ALA A 212 2.76 -0.70 -9.71
C ALA A 212 2.87 -0.01 -11.07
N ILE A 213 4.09 0.00 -11.63
CA ILE A 213 4.35 0.54 -12.98
C ILE A 213 5.07 -0.48 -13.85
N PHE A 214 4.76 -0.47 -15.14
CA PHE A 214 5.46 -1.22 -16.18
C PHE A 214 5.83 -0.29 -17.33
N VAL A 215 7.05 -0.44 -17.86
CA VAL A 215 7.52 0.28 -19.06
C VAL A 215 8.01 -0.75 -20.09
N PRO A 216 7.32 -0.91 -21.24
CA PRO A 216 7.84 -1.74 -22.32
C PRO A 216 9.04 -1.08 -23.00
N GLY A 217 9.83 -1.88 -23.70
CA GLY A 217 10.92 -1.40 -24.55
C GLY A 217 10.44 -0.60 -25.76
N GLY A 218 11.32 -0.47 -26.75
CA GLY A 218 11.15 0.35 -27.94
C GLY A 218 12.04 1.58 -27.88
N GLU A 219 13.12 1.54 -28.64
CA GLU A 219 14.18 2.56 -28.63
C GLU A 219 13.65 4.00 -28.70
N LYS A 220 12.77 4.29 -29.66
CA LYS A 220 12.18 5.63 -29.86
C LYS A 220 11.31 6.07 -28.67
N SER A 221 10.55 5.14 -28.09
CA SER A 221 9.73 5.39 -26.89
C SER A 221 10.64 5.78 -25.72
N ILE A 222 11.70 5.01 -25.48
CA ILE A 222 12.63 5.25 -24.38
C ILE A 222 13.49 6.51 -24.59
N GLN A 223 13.90 6.82 -25.81
CA GLN A 223 14.55 8.09 -26.12
C GLN A 223 13.66 9.29 -25.78
N THR A 224 12.34 9.17 -25.99
CA THR A 224 11.36 10.20 -25.63
C THR A 224 11.17 10.28 -24.11
N LEU A 225 10.92 9.15 -23.44
CA LEU A 225 10.65 9.11 -22.00
C LEU A 225 11.88 9.50 -21.17
N SER A 226 13.10 9.14 -21.60
CA SER A 226 14.35 9.46 -20.90
C SER A 226 14.72 10.95 -20.91
N LYS A 227 14.06 11.75 -21.75
CA LYS A 227 14.17 13.22 -21.82
C LYS A 227 12.97 13.92 -21.18
N ASN A 228 11.99 13.16 -20.69
CA ASN A 228 10.79 13.69 -20.05
C ASN A 228 10.94 13.61 -18.53
N GLY A 229 11.05 14.76 -17.87
CA GLY A 229 11.21 14.83 -16.41
C GLY A 229 10.06 14.17 -15.64
N ARG A 230 8.81 14.24 -16.14
CA ARG A 230 7.66 13.60 -15.54
C ARG A 230 7.72 12.08 -15.63
N ALA A 231 8.20 11.53 -16.74
CA ALA A 231 8.38 10.08 -16.88
C ALA A 231 9.46 9.55 -15.93
N LEU A 232 10.59 10.25 -15.81
CA LEU A 232 11.64 9.91 -14.84
C LEU A 232 11.11 9.99 -13.39
N HIS A 233 10.33 11.02 -13.08
CA HIS A 233 9.69 11.18 -11.77
C HIS A 233 8.70 10.05 -11.48
N TYR A 234 7.95 9.55 -12.46
CA TYR A 234 7.05 8.40 -12.28
C TYR A 234 7.79 7.16 -11.76
N ILE A 235 9.00 6.91 -12.29
CA ILE A 235 9.83 5.78 -11.87
C ILE A 235 10.41 6.03 -10.48
N ARG A 236 10.94 7.22 -10.22
CA ARG A 236 11.49 7.60 -8.90
C ARG A 236 10.43 7.54 -7.80
N GLU A 237 9.25 8.09 -8.05
CA GLU A 237 8.12 8.10 -7.12
C GLU A 237 7.53 6.71 -6.89
N ALA A 238 7.46 5.86 -7.92
CA ALA A 238 7.12 4.46 -7.72
C ALA A 238 8.19 3.73 -6.89
N PHE A 239 9.47 4.06 -7.10
CA PHE A 239 10.58 3.46 -6.39
C PHE A 239 10.58 3.85 -4.91
N GLY A 240 10.54 5.15 -4.60
CA GLY A 240 10.50 5.68 -3.24
C GLY A 240 9.27 5.22 -2.46
N HIS A 241 8.12 5.07 -3.13
CA HIS A 241 6.92 4.50 -2.53
C HIS A 241 6.89 2.96 -2.53
N LEU A 242 8.02 2.29 -2.74
CA LEU A 242 8.20 0.84 -2.57
C LEU A 242 7.34 -0.02 -3.50
N LYS A 243 6.88 0.53 -4.62
CA LYS A 243 6.02 -0.17 -5.58
C LYS A 243 6.83 -1.11 -6.44
N ALA A 244 6.16 -2.14 -6.97
CA ALA A 244 6.75 -2.99 -8.00
C ALA A 244 6.96 -2.17 -9.29
N ILE A 245 8.13 -2.36 -9.92
CA ILE A 245 8.53 -1.69 -11.16
C ILE A 245 8.93 -2.77 -12.15
N GLY A 246 8.31 -2.81 -13.33
CA GLY A 246 8.65 -3.72 -14.41
C GLY A 246 9.24 -2.98 -15.61
N GLY A 247 10.29 -3.52 -16.23
CA GLY A 247 10.85 -2.98 -17.47
C GLY A 247 11.41 -4.03 -18.41
N THR A 248 11.10 -3.94 -19.69
CA THR A 248 11.68 -4.82 -20.73
C THR A 248 12.46 -4.03 -21.77
N GLY A 249 13.42 -4.66 -22.45
CA GLY A 249 14.14 -4.02 -23.55
C GLY A 249 14.93 -2.79 -23.12
N GLU A 250 14.84 -1.73 -23.91
CA GLU A 250 15.48 -0.44 -23.66
C GLU A 250 14.94 0.25 -22.39
N ALA A 251 13.76 -0.14 -21.88
CA ALA A 251 13.22 0.42 -20.65
C ALA A 251 14.08 0.12 -19.42
N VAL A 252 14.89 -0.93 -19.47
CA VAL A 252 15.86 -1.24 -18.41
C VAL A 252 16.86 -0.09 -18.23
N ASP A 253 17.29 0.55 -19.31
CA ASP A 253 18.21 1.71 -19.22
C ASP A 253 17.51 2.95 -18.68
N LEU A 254 16.21 3.11 -19.01
CA LEU A 254 15.41 4.19 -18.45
C LEU A 254 15.27 4.06 -16.93
N ILE A 255 15.00 2.83 -16.45
CA ILE A 255 14.90 2.53 -15.01
C ILE A 255 16.24 2.79 -14.33
N ASN A 256 17.35 2.32 -14.91
CA ASN A 256 18.70 2.58 -14.41
C ASN A 256 18.98 4.09 -14.31
N LYS A 257 18.68 4.84 -15.38
CA LYS A 257 18.85 6.29 -15.44
C LYS A 257 17.99 7.04 -14.42
N ALA A 258 16.80 6.53 -14.12
CA ALA A 258 15.89 7.16 -13.16
C ALA A 258 16.32 6.93 -11.71
N ILE A 259 16.71 5.70 -11.35
CA ILE A 259 16.99 5.30 -9.97
C ILE A 259 18.44 5.58 -9.57
N GLN A 260 19.41 5.20 -10.42
CA GLN A 260 20.84 5.45 -10.22
C GLN A 260 21.43 4.90 -8.89
N LEU A 261 21.00 3.70 -8.48
CA LEU A 261 21.52 3.02 -7.28
C LEU A 261 22.24 1.72 -7.64
N PRO A 262 23.51 1.53 -7.24
CA PRO A 262 24.27 0.31 -7.55
C PRO A 262 23.72 -0.94 -6.85
N GLU A 263 23.00 -0.79 -5.74
CA GLU A 263 22.37 -1.87 -5.00
C GLU A 263 21.20 -2.51 -5.77
N VAL A 264 20.59 -1.76 -6.69
CA VAL A 264 19.47 -2.23 -7.52
C VAL A 264 20.02 -2.86 -8.80
N SER A 265 20.20 -4.18 -8.77
CA SER A 265 20.68 -4.93 -9.93
C SER A 265 19.62 -4.99 -11.03
N LEU A 266 20.04 -4.86 -12.29
CA LEU A 266 19.16 -4.88 -13.46
C LEU A 266 19.65 -5.92 -14.48
N SER A 267 18.75 -6.35 -15.37
CA SER A 267 19.08 -7.27 -16.47
C SER A 267 20.04 -6.60 -17.45
N GLU A 268 21.11 -7.31 -17.82
CA GLU A 268 22.17 -6.80 -18.72
C GLU A 268 22.04 -7.37 -20.14
N THR A 269 22.68 -6.70 -21.11
CA THR A 269 22.65 -7.09 -22.53
C THR A 269 23.28 -8.46 -22.79
N ASP A 270 24.30 -8.85 -22.03
CA ASP A 270 24.96 -10.15 -22.16
C ASP A 270 24.32 -11.21 -21.23
N GLY A 271 23.37 -10.79 -20.40
CA GLY A 271 22.58 -11.65 -19.52
C GLY A 271 21.39 -12.25 -20.26
N SER A 272 21.16 -13.55 -20.08
CA SER A 272 20.01 -14.26 -20.66
C SER A 272 18.78 -14.28 -19.76
N GLY A 273 18.83 -13.64 -18.57
CA GLY A 273 17.86 -13.87 -17.50
C GLY A 273 17.08 -12.64 -17.04
N VAL A 274 15.90 -12.93 -16.45
CA VAL A 274 15.08 -11.98 -15.70
C VAL A 274 15.73 -11.68 -14.36
N VAL A 275 15.97 -10.41 -14.08
CA VAL A 275 16.48 -9.92 -12.79
C VAL A 275 15.33 -9.35 -11.98
N ASP A 276 15.27 -9.71 -10.70
CA ASP A 276 14.39 -9.10 -9.71
C ASP A 276 15.25 -8.64 -8.54
N SER A 277 15.34 -7.33 -8.36
CA SER A 277 16.13 -6.70 -7.30
C SER A 277 15.27 -5.65 -6.61
N TYR A 278 15.01 -5.86 -5.31
CA TYR A 278 14.13 -4.98 -4.52
C TYR A 278 12.75 -4.75 -5.16
N GLY A 279 12.17 -5.72 -5.87
CA GLY A 279 10.90 -5.58 -6.57
C GLY A 279 10.95 -4.71 -7.84
N VAL A 280 12.15 -4.47 -8.35
CA VAL A 280 12.42 -3.96 -9.70
C VAL A 280 12.72 -5.16 -10.59
N VAL A 281 11.74 -5.53 -11.42
CA VAL A 281 11.81 -6.70 -12.31
C VAL A 281 12.17 -6.25 -13.71
N THR A 282 13.28 -6.76 -14.25
CA THR A 282 13.80 -6.36 -15.56
C THR A 282 14.19 -7.53 -16.44
N LEU A 283 13.99 -7.34 -17.75
CA LEU A 283 14.43 -8.26 -18.80
C LEU A 283 14.94 -7.48 -20.02
N LYS A 284 16.26 -7.39 -20.17
CA LYS A 284 16.90 -6.61 -21.24
C LYS A 284 16.65 -7.20 -22.62
N ASN A 285 16.86 -8.51 -22.77
CA ASN A 285 16.67 -9.24 -24.02
C ASN A 285 15.30 -9.92 -24.05
N ALA A 286 14.24 -9.13 -24.18
CA ALA A 286 12.89 -9.67 -24.25
C ALA A 286 12.64 -10.34 -25.62
N SER A 287 12.14 -11.57 -25.60
CA SER A 287 11.68 -12.30 -26.78
C SER A 287 10.20 -12.68 -26.63
N PRO A 288 9.48 -12.98 -27.73
CA PRO A 288 8.09 -13.44 -27.63
C PRO A 288 7.93 -14.66 -26.72
N ASP A 289 8.90 -15.57 -26.70
CA ASP A 289 8.84 -16.78 -25.87
C ASP A 289 9.04 -16.48 -24.38
N SER A 290 9.84 -15.47 -24.04
CA SER A 290 10.04 -15.02 -22.65
C SER A 290 8.80 -14.37 -22.01
N LEU A 291 7.74 -14.14 -22.79
CA LEU A 291 6.52 -13.45 -22.37
C LEU A 291 5.23 -14.28 -22.59
N LYS A 292 5.36 -15.55 -22.97
CA LYS A 292 4.23 -16.48 -23.22
C LYS A 292 3.80 -17.29 -21.99
N GLU A 293 4.44 -17.08 -20.85
CA GLU A 293 4.27 -17.93 -19.67
C GLU A 293 2.84 -17.88 -19.11
N ILE A 294 2.38 -19.02 -18.61
CA ILE A 294 1.14 -19.09 -17.82
C ILE A 294 1.44 -18.38 -16.50
N VAL A 295 0.91 -17.17 -16.34
CA VAL A 295 1.20 -16.35 -15.17
C VAL A 295 0.61 -16.99 -13.91
N THR A 296 1.47 -17.58 -13.09
CA THR A 296 1.15 -18.02 -11.74
C THR A 296 1.75 -17.04 -10.73
N VAL A 297 1.02 -16.75 -9.65
CA VAL A 297 1.51 -15.83 -8.61
C VAL A 297 2.25 -16.66 -7.56
N ALA A 298 3.53 -16.92 -7.80
CA ALA A 298 4.36 -17.77 -6.96
C ALA A 298 5.74 -17.14 -6.71
N SER A 299 6.34 -17.46 -5.56
CA SER A 299 7.63 -16.89 -5.13
C SER A 299 8.85 -17.48 -5.84
N ASP A 300 8.72 -18.67 -6.43
CA ASP A 300 9.77 -19.40 -7.18
C ASP A 300 9.69 -19.18 -8.70
N ALA A 301 8.89 -18.19 -9.11
CA ALA A 301 8.73 -17.72 -10.48
C ALA A 301 10.06 -17.47 -11.20
N LYS A 302 10.15 -17.89 -12.47
CA LYS A 302 11.39 -17.76 -13.25
C LYS A 302 11.32 -16.67 -14.31
N GLY A 303 10.17 -16.49 -14.96
CA GLY A 303 10.05 -15.49 -16.00
C GLY A 303 9.49 -14.16 -15.54
N PHE A 304 9.45 -13.25 -16.49
CA PHE A 304 9.27 -11.82 -16.23
C PHE A 304 7.88 -11.52 -15.66
N LEU A 305 6.84 -12.04 -16.32
CA LEU A 305 5.46 -11.76 -15.95
C LEU A 305 5.13 -12.33 -14.56
N GLU A 306 5.58 -13.55 -14.28
CA GLU A 306 5.37 -14.20 -13.00
C GLU A 306 6.03 -13.42 -11.85
N LYS A 307 7.32 -13.07 -11.99
CA LYS A 307 8.04 -12.26 -10.98
C LYS A 307 7.43 -10.88 -10.79
N PHE A 308 7.04 -10.22 -11.88
CA PHE A 308 6.42 -8.90 -11.80
C PHE A 308 5.06 -8.96 -11.08
N VAL A 309 4.20 -9.91 -11.44
CA VAL A 309 2.90 -10.11 -10.78
C VAL A 309 3.07 -10.56 -9.33
N TYR A 310 4.05 -11.41 -9.03
CA TYR A 310 4.39 -11.79 -7.66
C TYR A 310 4.77 -10.57 -6.83
N ASN A 311 5.66 -9.69 -7.30
CA ASN A 311 6.03 -8.47 -6.59
C ASN A 311 4.84 -7.52 -6.36
N ILE A 312 3.90 -7.42 -7.31
CA ILE A 312 2.65 -6.66 -7.11
C ILE A 312 1.80 -7.30 -6.00
N SER A 313 1.74 -8.63 -5.94
CA SER A 313 0.97 -9.36 -4.93
C SER A 313 1.49 -9.16 -3.50
N GLN A 314 2.78 -8.87 -3.36
CA GLN A 314 3.42 -8.56 -2.07
C GLN A 314 3.08 -7.16 -1.54
N HIS A 315 2.23 -6.41 -2.26
CA HIS A 315 1.84 -5.02 -1.98
C HIS A 315 2.96 -4.00 -2.17
N ARG A 316 4.10 -4.16 -1.49
CA ARG A 316 5.29 -3.30 -1.55
C ARG A 316 6.56 -4.11 -1.30
N ASN A 317 7.71 -3.59 -1.72
CA ASN A 317 9.01 -4.12 -1.34
C ASN A 317 9.54 -3.37 -0.11
N TRP A 318 9.28 -3.91 1.09
CA TRP A 318 9.69 -3.29 2.36
C TRP A 318 11.20 -3.24 2.56
N GLN A 319 11.93 -4.22 2.01
CA GLN A 319 13.39 -4.30 2.09
C GLN A 319 14.06 -3.05 1.50
N ARG A 320 13.46 -2.46 0.46
CA ARG A 320 13.93 -1.21 -0.16
C ARG A 320 13.94 -0.03 0.81
N GLU A 321 13.03 0.01 1.79
CA GLU A 321 13.04 1.03 2.85
C GLU A 321 13.95 0.64 4.02
N LEU A 322 13.95 -0.64 4.41
CA LEU A 322 14.80 -1.14 5.50
C LEU A 322 16.30 -0.96 5.22
N ASP A 323 16.70 -1.08 3.94
CA ASP A 323 18.08 -0.83 3.50
C ASP A 323 18.34 0.65 3.15
N GLY A 324 17.37 1.53 3.38
CA GLY A 324 17.49 2.98 3.17
C GLY A 324 17.52 3.42 1.70
N LEU A 325 17.23 2.54 0.74
CA LEU A 325 17.33 2.88 -0.68
C LEU A 325 16.28 3.92 -1.10
N SER A 326 15.10 3.90 -0.49
CA SER A 326 14.05 4.89 -0.78
C SER A 326 14.51 6.33 -0.48
N THR A 327 15.31 6.54 0.57
CA THR A 327 15.77 7.88 0.97
C THR A 327 16.92 8.41 0.11
N MET A 328 17.55 7.55 -0.69
CA MET A 328 18.60 7.93 -1.64
C MET A 328 18.04 8.46 -2.97
N VAL A 329 16.74 8.34 -3.21
CA VAL A 329 16.07 8.79 -4.43
C VAL A 329 15.22 10.03 -4.14
N ALA A 330 15.32 11.05 -5.00
CA ALA A 330 14.43 12.22 -4.93
C ALA A 330 13.16 11.96 -5.73
N TYR A 331 11.99 12.07 -5.08
CA TYR A 331 10.70 11.72 -5.66
C TYR A 331 9.53 12.57 -5.17
#